data_AF-A0A067T998-F1
#
_entry.id   AF-A0A067T998-F1
#
_cell.length_a   1.000
_cell.length_b   1.000
_cell.length_c   1.000
_cell.angle_alpha   90.00
_cell.angle_beta   90.00
_cell.angle_gamma   90.00
#
_symmetry.space_group_name_H-M   'P 1'
#
loop_
_entity.id
_entity.type
_entity.pdbx_description
1 polymer ?
#
loop_
_entity_poly.entity_id
_entity_poly.type
_entity_poly.pdbx_seq_one_letter_code
_entity_poly.pdbx_strand_id
1 'polypeptide(L)'
;MLYITSKACRSFRLAPSISVWARDLKGTTTNQIRPQLTHRRHFTYSDTAEYFEPDPYEEEEKISVYNNIPIPTWAIKPYSNVPALGDLPEIVHNREPVIEKGEFVVLRPWHTDYTNRKEGCFVTKEMNYGNQLGYWLNPVADSKIKKKIQGTLESMNILPHMYADLEWEYNRSFFSPSIQSAMDDFGFIAVTASSSTLDLLIPMIKSENIRRQAEVNKAGSAELRKIDYSHPGVSDPEFQLVAMHPHHFLPRGCQLSIFDPKTQTYTTYVAATDGHIRESVDSWSPRLPCFERNDKNRPSKKYSLMQANVFFVVLGADIKFRRYFKWADANPASEQQLPEDVVTLMRRTMELAALLYQRDPVPEDGSDGFNRLPYYAIYENCEESEF
;
A
#
# COMPACT_ATOMS: atom_id res chain seq x y z
N MET A 1 -49.71 -46.87 -19.75
CA MET A 1 -50.13 -45.72 -18.91
C MET A 1 -49.03 -45.53 -17.89
N LEU A 2 -48.27 -44.44 -17.77
CA LEU A 2 -48.31 -43.09 -18.33
C LEU A 2 -46.89 -42.69 -18.80
N TYR A 3 -46.84 -41.67 -19.63
CA TYR A 3 -45.75 -41.18 -20.46
C TYR A 3 -44.87 -40.10 -19.78
N ILE A 4 -43.77 -39.70 -20.48
CA ILE A 4 -43.05 -38.40 -20.48
C ILE A 4 -41.84 -38.27 -19.53
N THR A 5 -40.67 -37.70 -19.88
CA THR A 5 -39.87 -37.52 -21.12
C THR A 5 -38.49 -37.02 -20.67
N SER A 6 -37.46 -37.39 -21.43
CA SER A 6 -36.14 -36.74 -21.52
C SER A 6 -36.20 -35.21 -21.60
N LYS A 7 -35.29 -34.51 -20.89
CA LYS A 7 -34.82 -33.16 -21.25
C LYS A 7 -33.30 -33.01 -21.04
N ALA A 8 -32.60 -33.26 -22.15
CA ALA A 8 -31.52 -32.47 -22.75
C ALA A 8 -30.52 -31.69 -21.86
N CYS A 9 -29.26 -32.11 -21.94
CA CYS A 9 -28.07 -31.26 -21.88
C CYS A 9 -28.25 -29.97 -22.69
N ARG A 10 -28.07 -28.81 -22.05
CA ARG A 10 -27.82 -27.54 -22.75
C ARG A 10 -26.34 -27.21 -22.71
N SER A 11 -25.70 -27.46 -23.85
CA SER A 11 -24.44 -26.84 -24.27
C SER A 11 -24.63 -25.32 -24.30
N PHE A 12 -23.90 -24.59 -23.48
CA PHE A 12 -23.72 -23.15 -23.68
C PHE A 12 -22.53 -22.91 -24.62
N ARG A 13 -22.84 -22.54 -25.87
CA ARG A 13 -21.91 -21.87 -26.77
C ARG A 13 -21.92 -20.38 -26.40
N LEU A 14 -20.78 -19.84 -26.01
CA LEU A 14 -20.53 -18.40 -26.08
C LEU A 14 -19.97 -18.11 -27.47
N ALA A 15 -20.74 -17.34 -28.25
CA ALA A 15 -20.29 -16.75 -29.50
C ALA A 15 -19.69 -15.35 -29.23
N PRO A 16 -18.84 -14.84 -30.13
CA PRO A 16 -17.78 -13.90 -29.81
C PRO A 16 -18.24 -12.44 -29.93
N SER A 17 -17.75 -11.56 -29.05
CA SER A 17 -17.83 -10.12 -29.31
C SER A 17 -16.66 -9.66 -30.17
N ILE A 18 -16.93 -9.56 -31.47
CA ILE A 18 -16.29 -8.68 -32.46
C ILE A 18 -16.74 -7.24 -32.04
N SER A 19 -15.99 -6.13 -32.11
CA SER A 19 -15.19 -5.64 -33.23
C SER A 19 -14.55 -4.26 -32.95
N VAL A 20 -13.36 -4.05 -33.52
CA VAL A 20 -12.97 -2.85 -34.32
C VAL A 20 -12.66 -1.55 -33.59
N TRP A 21 -11.37 -1.20 -33.54
CA TRP A 21 -10.81 -0.04 -34.25
C TRP A 21 -9.41 -0.38 -34.76
N ALA A 22 -9.30 -0.62 -36.07
CA ALA A 22 -8.05 -0.53 -36.82
C ALA A 22 -8.18 0.71 -37.71
N ARG A 23 -7.22 1.64 -37.62
CA ARG A 23 -6.94 2.58 -38.69
C ARG A 23 -5.45 2.62 -38.95
N ASP A 24 -5.13 2.26 -40.18
CA ASP A 24 -3.88 2.49 -40.88
C ASP A 24 -3.38 3.92 -40.74
N LEU A 25 -2.09 4.06 -40.42
CA LEU A 25 -1.26 5.13 -40.94
C LEU A 25 0.06 4.52 -41.43
N LYS A 26 0.09 4.22 -42.73
CA LYS A 26 1.35 4.09 -43.48
C LYS A 26 1.91 5.49 -43.71
N GLY A 27 3.11 5.73 -43.21
CA GLY A 27 3.88 6.95 -43.46
C GLY A 27 5.36 6.65 -43.30
N THR A 28 6.00 6.28 -44.41
CA THR A 28 7.44 6.14 -44.60
C THR A 28 8.19 7.40 -44.19
N THR A 29 9.20 7.29 -43.33
CA THR A 29 10.45 8.06 -43.51
C THR A 29 11.63 7.37 -42.85
N THR A 30 12.52 6.92 -43.72
CA THR A 30 13.93 6.57 -43.50
C THR A 30 14.63 7.66 -42.70
N ASN A 31 15.46 7.31 -41.70
CA ASN A 31 16.79 7.90 -41.53
C ASN A 31 17.63 7.24 -40.42
N GLN A 32 18.76 6.69 -40.88
CA GLN A 32 20.11 6.78 -40.33
C GLN A 32 20.40 6.32 -38.89
N ILE A 33 20.98 5.12 -38.86
CA ILE A 33 21.86 4.59 -37.83
C ILE A 33 23.14 5.43 -37.76
N ARG A 34 23.51 5.89 -36.56
CA ARG A 34 24.91 6.15 -36.19
C ARG A 34 25.19 5.59 -34.78
N PRO A 35 26.33 4.92 -34.57
CA PRO A 35 26.68 4.30 -33.30
C PRO A 35 27.15 5.34 -32.28
N GLN A 36 26.67 5.24 -31.04
CA GLN A 36 27.24 5.98 -29.92
C GLN A 36 28.40 5.19 -29.32
N LEU A 37 29.55 5.87 -29.25
CA LEU A 37 30.78 5.42 -28.63
C LEU A 37 30.58 5.11 -27.15
N THR A 38 31.03 3.93 -26.75
CA THR A 38 31.43 3.57 -25.40
C THR A 38 32.55 4.50 -24.91
N HIS A 39 32.30 5.26 -23.83
CA HIS A 39 33.38 5.80 -23.00
C HIS A 39 33.30 5.24 -21.59
N ARG A 40 34.10 4.20 -21.39
CA ARG A 40 34.51 3.64 -20.11
C ARG A 40 35.40 4.69 -19.43
N ARG A 41 35.06 5.14 -18.23
CA ARG A 41 36.04 5.77 -17.32
C ARG A 41 36.18 4.90 -16.09
N HIS A 42 37.38 4.36 -15.96
CA HIS A 42 37.93 3.82 -14.74
C HIS A 42 38.04 4.95 -13.71
N PHE A 43 37.62 4.68 -12.48
CA PHE A 43 38.21 5.29 -11.30
C PHE A 43 38.78 4.16 -10.44
N THR A 44 40.09 4.24 -10.26
CA THR A 44 40.90 3.40 -9.36
C THR A 44 40.89 4.00 -7.96
N TYR A 45 40.64 3.13 -6.98
CA TYR A 45 41.31 3.00 -5.69
C TYR A 45 41.74 4.26 -4.92
N SER A 46 41.19 4.41 -3.71
CA SER A 46 42.00 4.77 -2.54
C SER A 46 41.47 4.06 -1.29
N ASP A 47 42.30 3.16 -0.80
CA ASP A 47 42.23 2.47 0.49
C ASP A 47 42.10 3.45 1.66
N THR A 48 41.15 3.16 2.57
CA THR A 48 41.35 3.31 4.02
C THR A 48 40.51 2.23 4.69
N ALA A 49 41.15 1.11 5.00
CA ALA A 49 40.60 0.06 5.85
C ALA A 49 40.83 0.49 7.31
N GLU A 50 39.77 0.88 8.01
CA GLU A 50 39.75 0.89 9.47
C GLU A 50 39.12 -0.41 9.96
N TYR A 51 39.88 -1.11 10.79
CA TYR A 51 39.52 -2.33 11.48
C TYR A 51 38.32 -2.09 12.40
N PHE A 52 37.23 -2.82 12.19
CA PHE A 52 36.20 -3.04 13.20
C PHE A 52 36.32 -4.48 13.69
N GLU A 53 36.78 -4.65 14.93
CA GLU A 53 36.64 -5.91 15.66
C GLU A 53 35.17 -6.06 16.10
N PRO A 54 34.53 -7.24 15.89
CA PRO A 54 33.20 -7.49 16.42
C PRO A 54 33.28 -7.84 17.92
N ASP A 55 32.53 -7.09 18.72
CA ASP A 55 32.32 -7.34 20.16
C ASP A 55 31.47 -8.61 20.37
N PRO A 56 31.90 -9.59 21.19
CA PRO A 56 31.18 -10.84 21.37
C PRO A 56 30.25 -10.77 22.60
N TYR A 57 29.13 -10.07 22.49
CA TYR A 57 28.01 -10.21 23.44
C TYR A 57 26.67 -10.15 22.68
N GLU A 58 26.23 -11.30 22.18
CA GLU A 58 24.82 -11.52 21.85
C GLU A 58 24.07 -11.77 23.17
N GLU A 59 23.49 -10.71 23.75
CA GLU A 59 22.33 -10.89 24.61
C GLU A 59 21.10 -10.98 23.71
N GLU A 60 20.40 -12.12 23.77
CA GLU A 60 19.08 -12.31 23.17
C GLU A 60 18.09 -11.32 23.84
N GLU A 61 17.99 -10.12 23.28
CA GLU A 61 17.01 -9.14 23.71
C GLU A 61 15.62 -9.63 23.32
N LYS A 62 14.87 -10.11 24.31
CA LYS A 62 13.44 -10.42 24.19
C LYS A 62 12.70 -9.14 23.81
N ILE A 63 12.52 -8.91 22.52
CA ILE A 63 11.57 -7.93 22.00
C ILE A 63 10.18 -8.36 22.45
N SER A 64 9.69 -7.77 23.55
CA SER A 64 8.28 -7.80 23.89
C SER A 64 7.54 -6.97 22.84
N VAL A 65 6.96 -7.64 21.83
CA VAL A 65 6.11 -6.99 20.84
C VAL A 65 4.87 -6.46 21.55
N TYR A 66 4.83 -5.14 21.79
CA TYR A 66 3.66 -4.44 22.29
C TYR A 66 2.55 -4.46 21.23
N ASN A 67 1.80 -5.56 21.17
CA ASN A 67 0.67 -5.74 20.25
C ASN A 67 -0.58 -4.91 20.59
N ASN A 68 -0.54 -4.07 21.63
CA ASN A 68 -1.70 -3.36 22.16
C ASN A 68 -1.60 -1.83 21.99
N ILE A 69 -1.29 -1.36 20.79
CA ILE A 69 -1.55 0.06 20.47
C ILE A 69 -3.02 0.14 20.05
N PRO A 70 -3.92 0.71 20.87
CA PRO A 70 -5.33 0.79 20.51
C PRO A 70 -5.50 1.73 19.32
N ILE A 71 -6.06 1.19 18.24
CA ILE A 71 -6.59 2.01 17.15
C ILE A 71 -7.91 2.60 17.66
N PRO A 72 -8.15 3.91 17.50
CA PRO A 72 -9.44 4.49 17.85
C PRO A 72 -10.55 3.74 17.11
N THR A 73 -11.49 3.16 17.86
CA THR A 73 -12.57 2.29 17.33
C THR A 73 -13.41 2.95 16.23
N TRP A 74 -13.47 4.28 16.21
CA TRP A 74 -14.18 5.06 15.19
C TRP A 74 -13.48 5.12 13.82
N ALA A 75 -12.18 4.79 13.71
CA ALA A 75 -11.46 4.73 12.44
C ALA A 75 -11.69 3.41 11.67
N ILE A 76 -12.47 2.49 12.26
CA ILE A 76 -12.68 1.15 11.76
C ILE A 76 -14.08 1.07 11.16
N LYS A 77 -14.19 1.13 9.82
CA LYS A 77 -15.43 0.69 9.15
C LYS A 77 -15.62 -0.80 9.48
N PRO A 78 -16.80 -1.23 9.99
CA PRO A 78 -17.07 -2.65 10.14
C PRO A 78 -16.94 -3.33 8.78
N TYR A 79 -16.53 -4.59 8.74
CA TYR A 79 -16.72 -5.38 7.53
C TYR A 79 -18.21 -5.30 7.19
N SER A 80 -18.52 -4.85 5.98
CA SER A 80 -19.79 -5.19 5.37
C SER A 80 -19.93 -6.71 5.51
N ASN A 81 -21.04 -7.19 6.09
CA ASN A 81 -21.34 -8.62 6.08
C ASN A 81 -21.46 -9.02 4.61
N VAL A 82 -20.35 -9.45 4.01
CA VAL A 82 -20.32 -9.88 2.62
C VAL A 82 -21.01 -11.23 2.58
N PRO A 83 -22.18 -11.36 1.95
CA PRO A 83 -22.85 -12.64 1.80
C PRO A 83 -21.91 -13.63 1.12
N ALA A 84 -22.09 -14.94 1.37
CA ALA A 84 -21.38 -15.94 0.58
C ALA A 84 -21.64 -15.68 -0.91
N LEU A 85 -20.67 -15.97 -1.78
CA LEU A 85 -20.78 -15.67 -3.22
C LEU A 85 -22.05 -16.26 -3.88
N GLY A 86 -22.61 -17.33 -3.30
CA GLY A 86 -23.88 -17.95 -3.72
C GLY A 86 -25.15 -17.24 -3.24
N ASP A 87 -25.05 -16.36 -2.25
CA ASP A 87 -26.16 -15.58 -1.67
C ASP A 87 -26.21 -14.15 -2.24
N LEU A 88 -25.25 -13.77 -3.07
CA LEU A 88 -25.30 -12.50 -3.78
C LEU A 88 -26.42 -12.57 -4.83
N PRO A 89 -27.33 -11.57 -4.88
CA PRO A 89 -28.33 -11.51 -5.92
C PRO A 89 -27.65 -11.50 -7.29
N GLU A 90 -28.24 -12.20 -8.26
CA GLU A 90 -27.79 -12.20 -9.64
C GLU A 90 -27.55 -10.76 -10.10
N ILE A 91 -26.36 -10.47 -10.63
CA ILE A 91 -26.03 -9.14 -11.13
C ILE A 91 -26.91 -8.90 -12.36
N VAL A 92 -28.08 -8.32 -12.14
CA VAL A 92 -28.94 -7.86 -13.22
C VAL A 92 -28.21 -6.66 -13.83
N HIS A 93 -27.67 -6.85 -15.04
CA HIS A 93 -27.15 -5.77 -15.87
C HIS A 93 -28.29 -4.86 -16.31
N ASN A 94 -28.81 -4.08 -15.36
CA ASN A 94 -29.86 -3.11 -15.60
C ASN A 94 -29.23 -1.80 -16.08
N ARG A 95 -29.44 -1.57 -17.38
CA ARG A 95 -29.53 -0.28 -18.09
C ARG A 95 -28.24 0.53 -18.23
N GLU A 96 -28.04 0.97 -19.46
CA GLU A 96 -27.12 2.05 -19.82
C GLU A 96 -27.29 3.24 -18.86
N PRO A 97 -26.20 3.90 -18.46
CA PRO A 97 -26.27 5.04 -17.57
C PRO A 97 -27.14 6.11 -18.22
N VAL A 98 -28.25 6.45 -17.56
CA VAL A 98 -29.01 7.65 -17.86
C VAL A 98 -28.09 8.81 -17.49
N ILE A 99 -27.53 9.47 -18.51
CA ILE A 99 -26.84 10.74 -18.37
C ILE A 99 -27.92 11.77 -18.01
N GLU A 100 -28.21 11.93 -16.73
CA GLU A 100 -28.99 13.07 -16.27
C GLU A 100 -28.18 14.34 -16.57
N LYS A 101 -28.75 15.23 -17.39
CA LYS A 101 -28.28 16.61 -17.57
C LYS A 101 -28.56 17.38 -16.27
N GLY A 102 -27.80 17.06 -15.22
CA GLY A 102 -27.74 17.79 -13.96
C GLY A 102 -26.48 18.63 -13.91
N GLU A 103 -26.63 19.84 -13.40
CA GLU A 103 -25.66 20.93 -13.24
C GLU A 103 -24.17 20.54 -13.23
N PHE A 104 -23.40 21.24 -14.07
CA PHE A 104 -21.95 21.19 -14.08
C PHE A 104 -21.41 21.47 -12.66
N VAL A 105 -20.97 20.42 -11.97
CA VAL A 105 -19.97 20.57 -10.90
C VAL A 105 -18.68 20.97 -11.61
N VAL A 106 -18.55 22.27 -11.88
CA VAL A 106 -17.27 22.87 -12.20
C VAL A 106 -16.41 22.71 -10.96
N LEU A 107 -15.58 21.67 -10.93
CA LEU A 107 -14.47 21.56 -10.00
C LEU A 107 -13.67 22.85 -10.12
N ARG A 108 -13.85 23.78 -9.17
CA ARG A 108 -13.13 25.05 -9.18
C ARG A 108 -11.62 24.72 -9.08
N PRO A 109 -10.80 25.12 -10.07
CA PRO A 109 -9.38 24.81 -10.10
C PRO A 109 -8.62 25.81 -9.22
N TRP A 110 -8.74 25.69 -7.90
CA TRP A 110 -7.92 26.48 -6.97
C TRP A 110 -6.58 25.83 -6.63
N HIS A 111 -6.42 24.54 -6.94
CA HIS A 111 -5.11 23.92 -7.02
C HIS A 111 -4.74 23.73 -8.48
N THR A 112 -3.48 24.02 -8.81
CA THR A 112 -2.83 23.61 -10.07
C THR A 112 -2.66 22.09 -10.12
N ASP A 113 -3.73 21.34 -9.82
CA ASP A 113 -3.89 19.91 -10.01
C ASP A 113 -4.01 19.65 -11.51
N TYR A 114 -2.95 19.99 -12.25
CA TYR A 114 -2.58 19.26 -13.46
C TYR A 114 -2.21 17.85 -13.02
N THR A 115 -3.21 17.13 -12.52
CA THR A 115 -3.13 15.73 -12.21
C THR A 115 -2.79 15.05 -13.51
N ASN A 116 -1.54 14.62 -13.60
CA ASN A 116 -1.00 14.06 -14.81
C ASN A 116 -1.70 12.72 -15.05
N ARG A 117 -2.84 12.72 -15.75
CA ARG A 117 -3.58 11.49 -16.12
C ARG A 117 -2.71 10.45 -16.83
N LYS A 118 -1.51 10.86 -17.29
CA LYS A 118 -0.48 9.95 -17.80
C LYS A 118 0.16 9.06 -16.74
N GLU A 119 -0.06 9.31 -15.45
CA GLU A 119 0.41 8.46 -14.35
C GLU A 119 -0.24 7.05 -14.40
N GLY A 120 -1.48 6.97 -14.92
CA GLY A 120 -2.25 5.73 -14.94
C GLY A 120 -2.66 5.28 -13.53
N CYS A 121 -3.35 4.14 -13.44
CA CYS A 121 -3.66 3.54 -12.15
C CYS A 121 -2.38 3.02 -11.47
N PHE A 122 -2.27 3.21 -10.15
CA PHE A 122 -1.13 2.79 -9.35
C PHE A 122 -0.83 1.30 -9.47
N VAL A 123 -1.88 0.46 -9.53
CA VAL A 123 -1.76 -1.00 -9.62
C VAL A 123 -1.73 -1.47 -11.08
N THR A 124 -2.74 -1.12 -11.88
CA THR A 124 -2.87 -1.67 -13.25
C THR A 124 -2.03 -0.94 -14.28
N LYS A 125 -1.47 0.23 -13.93
CA LYS A 125 -0.72 1.14 -14.82
C LYS A 125 -1.50 1.66 -16.03
N GLU A 126 -2.77 1.29 -16.14
CA GLU A 126 -3.63 1.68 -17.24
C GLU A 126 -4.00 3.15 -17.12
N MET A 127 -3.85 3.88 -18.22
CA MET A 127 -4.32 5.27 -18.34
C MET A 127 -5.78 5.26 -18.77
N ASN A 128 -6.69 5.50 -17.83
CA ASN A 128 -8.13 5.56 -18.09
C ASN A 128 -8.73 6.85 -17.54
N TYR A 129 -9.66 7.45 -18.29
CA TYR A 129 -10.44 8.62 -17.84
C TYR A 129 -11.29 8.35 -16.61
N GLY A 130 -11.64 7.08 -16.36
CA GLY A 130 -12.37 6.63 -15.19
C GLY A 130 -11.51 6.47 -13.93
N ASN A 131 -10.18 6.57 -14.03
CA ASN A 131 -9.32 6.51 -12.85
C ASN A 131 -9.62 7.69 -11.92
N GLN A 132 -9.70 7.40 -10.62
CA GLN A 132 -10.03 8.36 -9.59
C GLN A 132 -8.83 8.55 -8.67
N LEU A 133 -8.74 9.74 -8.05
CA LEU A 133 -7.72 10.01 -7.05
C LEU A 133 -8.19 9.39 -5.72
N GLY A 134 -7.49 8.35 -5.28
CA GLY A 134 -7.72 7.73 -3.98
C GLY A 134 -6.65 8.13 -2.98
N TYR A 135 -6.91 7.85 -1.71
CA TYR A 135 -6.02 8.19 -0.60
C TYR A 135 -5.44 6.93 0.02
N TRP A 136 -4.16 6.95 0.37
CA TRP A 136 -3.53 5.86 1.12
C TRP A 136 -4.04 5.83 2.57
N LEU A 137 -4.15 7.01 3.17
CA LEU A 137 -4.80 7.27 4.45
C LEU A 137 -6.02 8.15 4.21
N ASN A 138 -7.22 7.58 4.38
CA ASN A 138 -8.46 8.28 4.10
C ASN A 138 -8.61 9.53 4.97
N PRO A 139 -8.81 10.73 4.37
CA PRO A 139 -9.07 11.93 5.12
C PRO A 139 -10.43 11.81 5.82
N VAL A 140 -10.46 12.09 7.11
CA VAL A 140 -11.71 12.11 7.88
C VAL A 140 -12.38 13.47 7.69
N ALA A 141 -13.70 13.47 7.43
CA ALA A 141 -14.47 14.70 7.26
C ALA A 141 -14.53 15.54 8.55
N ASP A 142 -14.51 14.90 9.71
CA ASP A 142 -14.39 15.56 11.00
C ASP A 142 -13.00 16.21 11.15
N SER A 143 -13.01 17.53 11.30
CA SER A 143 -11.78 18.34 11.36
C SER A 143 -10.96 18.10 12.62
N LYS A 144 -11.57 17.76 13.76
CA LYS A 144 -10.86 17.46 15.02
C LYS A 144 -10.12 16.14 14.88
N ILE A 145 -10.80 15.14 14.34
CA ILE A 145 -10.20 13.84 14.05
C ILE A 145 -9.07 13.97 13.03
N LYS A 146 -9.32 14.69 11.92
CA LYS A 146 -8.30 14.96 10.90
C LYS A 146 -7.05 15.59 11.52
N LYS A 147 -7.23 16.61 12.38
CA LYS A 147 -6.12 17.26 13.09
C LYS A 147 -5.38 16.30 14.03
N LYS A 148 -6.07 15.40 14.74
CA LYS A 148 -5.45 14.37 15.58
C LYS A 148 -4.60 13.39 14.76
N ILE A 149 -5.10 12.95 13.61
CA ILE A 149 -4.36 12.09 12.69
C ILE A 149 -3.12 12.82 12.16
N GLN A 150 -3.27 14.08 11.71
CA GLN A 150 -2.14 14.89 11.23
C GLN A 150 -1.08 15.08 12.31
N GLY A 151 -1.47 15.46 13.53
CA GLY A 151 -0.52 15.59 14.65
C GLY A 151 0.17 14.27 15.00
N THR A 152 -0.53 13.13 14.87
CA THR A 152 0.08 11.81 15.04
C THR A 152 1.13 11.55 13.95
N LEU A 153 0.82 11.82 12.68
CA LEU A 153 1.76 11.66 11.57
C LEU A 153 2.96 12.61 11.65
N GLU A 154 2.75 13.83 12.15
CA GLU A 154 3.81 14.80 12.44
C GLU A 154 4.72 14.29 13.56
N SER A 155 4.17 13.73 14.64
CA SER A 155 4.96 13.15 15.73
C SER A 155 5.80 11.94 15.30
N MET A 156 5.30 11.14 14.34
CA MET A 156 6.06 10.04 13.74
C MET A 156 7.22 10.55 12.88
N ASN A 157 7.17 11.80 12.43
CA ASN A 157 8.11 12.44 11.51
C ASN A 157 8.47 11.55 10.30
N ILE A 158 7.44 10.91 9.73
CA ILE A 158 7.53 10.09 8.50
C ILE A 158 7.34 10.91 7.23
N LEU A 159 7.24 12.23 7.37
CA LEU A 159 7.15 13.20 6.30
C LEU A 159 8.44 14.02 6.22
N PRO A 160 8.96 14.29 5.01
CA PRO A 160 10.12 15.14 4.81
C PRO A 160 9.84 16.63 5.06
N HIS A 161 8.60 16.96 5.45
CA HIS A 161 8.15 18.31 5.80
C HIS A 161 7.58 18.30 7.21
N MET A 162 7.68 19.45 7.89
CA MET A 162 7.23 19.58 9.28
C MET A 162 5.72 19.45 9.50
N TYR A 163 4.90 19.50 8.45
CA TYR A 163 3.44 19.51 8.58
C TYR A 163 2.80 18.38 7.76
N ALA A 164 1.90 17.64 8.40
CA ALA A 164 1.14 16.59 7.74
C ALA A 164 -0.15 17.16 7.14
N ASP A 165 -0.36 16.90 5.86
CA ASP A 165 -1.58 17.20 5.16
C ASP A 165 -2.03 15.97 4.37
N LEU A 166 -3.14 15.37 4.83
CA LEU A 166 -3.73 14.21 4.18
C LEU A 166 -4.23 14.52 2.77
N GLU A 167 -4.38 15.79 2.41
CA GLU A 167 -4.75 16.24 1.07
C GLU A 167 -3.54 16.41 0.14
N TRP A 168 -2.32 16.16 0.62
CA TRP A 168 -1.15 16.30 -0.23
C TRP A 168 -0.92 15.09 -1.12
N GLU A 169 -0.12 15.34 -2.16
CA GLU A 169 0.19 14.39 -3.21
C GLU A 169 0.82 13.09 -2.73
N TYR A 170 1.61 13.13 -1.65
CA TYR A 170 2.23 11.94 -1.08
C TYR A 170 1.23 10.95 -0.45
N ASN A 171 0.00 11.40 -0.17
CA ASN A 171 -1.08 10.56 0.31
C ASN A 171 -2.04 10.12 -0.80
N ARG A 172 -1.78 10.51 -2.06
CA ARG A 172 -2.76 10.37 -3.14
C ARG A 172 -2.16 9.66 -4.35
N SER A 173 -2.90 8.69 -4.88
CA SER A 173 -2.56 8.01 -6.12
C SER A 173 -3.80 7.74 -6.94
N PHE A 174 -3.61 7.54 -8.25
CA PHE A 174 -4.71 7.18 -9.13
C PHE A 174 -5.07 5.70 -9.00
N PHE A 175 -6.34 5.39 -8.85
CA PHE A 175 -6.85 4.02 -8.84
C PHE A 175 -7.96 3.86 -9.86
N SER A 176 -8.08 2.69 -10.47
CA SER A 176 -9.31 2.35 -11.16
C SER A 176 -10.44 2.20 -10.13
N PRO A 177 -11.71 2.49 -10.49
CA PRO A 177 -12.81 2.40 -9.54
C PRO A 177 -12.94 1.00 -8.89
N SER A 178 -12.68 -0.06 -9.65
CA SER A 178 -12.72 -1.44 -9.13
C SER A 178 -11.64 -1.71 -8.09
N ILE A 179 -10.41 -1.23 -8.31
CA ILE A 179 -9.31 -1.37 -7.35
C ILE A 179 -9.61 -0.56 -6.10
N GLN A 180 -10.11 0.67 -6.25
CA GLN A 180 -10.44 1.53 -5.12
C GLN A 180 -11.55 0.92 -4.26
N SER A 181 -12.66 0.47 -4.85
CA SER A 181 -13.73 -0.18 -4.08
C SER A 181 -13.27 -1.50 -3.45
N ALA A 182 -12.51 -2.33 -4.16
CA ALA A 182 -11.95 -3.56 -3.59
C ALA A 182 -11.04 -3.28 -2.38
N MET A 183 -10.30 -2.16 -2.39
CA MET A 183 -9.40 -1.77 -1.32
C MET A 183 -10.15 -1.11 -0.15
N ASP A 184 -10.99 -0.10 -0.38
CA ASP A 184 -11.52 0.76 0.68
C ASP A 184 -12.96 0.45 1.12
N ASP A 185 -13.79 -0.07 0.23
CA ASP A 185 -15.18 -0.40 0.55
C ASP A 185 -15.32 -1.83 1.06
N PHE A 186 -14.62 -2.77 0.41
CA PHE A 186 -14.74 -4.20 0.71
C PHE A 186 -13.56 -4.75 1.53
N GLY A 187 -12.38 -4.13 1.46
CA GLY A 187 -11.19 -4.65 2.11
C GLY A 187 -10.77 -6.03 1.59
N PHE A 188 -10.99 -6.31 0.30
CA PHE A 188 -10.57 -7.56 -0.34
C PHE A 188 -9.08 -7.56 -0.68
N ILE A 189 -8.51 -6.38 -0.89
CA ILE A 189 -7.11 -6.19 -1.25
C ILE A 189 -6.45 -5.11 -0.38
N ALA A 190 -5.13 -5.16 -0.29
CA ALA A 190 -4.29 -4.08 0.18
C ALA A 190 -3.05 -3.98 -0.72
N VAL A 191 -2.46 -2.78 -0.80
CA VAL A 191 -1.13 -2.59 -1.38
C VAL A 191 -0.18 -2.27 -0.25
N THR A 192 0.96 -2.95 -0.20
CA THR A 192 1.98 -2.75 0.83
C THR A 192 3.37 -2.70 0.21
N ALA A 193 4.38 -2.36 1.01
CA ALA A 193 5.78 -2.47 0.59
C ALA A 193 6.14 -3.94 0.34
N SER A 194 6.93 -4.21 -0.70
CA SER A 194 7.43 -5.56 -0.98
C SER A 194 8.28 -6.10 0.18
N SER A 195 8.50 -7.41 0.24
CA SER A 195 9.44 -7.99 1.22
C SER A 195 10.83 -7.35 1.14
N SER A 196 11.36 -7.14 -0.07
CA SER A 196 12.65 -6.48 -0.30
C SER A 196 12.68 -5.06 0.27
N THR A 197 11.60 -4.30 0.11
CA THR A 197 11.48 -2.94 0.66
C THR A 197 11.36 -2.97 2.18
N LEU A 198 10.62 -3.93 2.75
CA LEU A 198 10.49 -4.11 4.19
C LEU A 198 11.82 -4.54 4.85
N ASP A 199 12.64 -5.35 4.18
CA ASP A 199 14.00 -5.70 4.61
C ASP A 199 14.89 -4.47 4.80
N LEU A 200 14.62 -3.40 4.06
CA LEU A 200 15.33 -2.13 4.17
C LEU A 200 14.72 -1.20 5.23
N LEU A 201 13.39 -1.10 5.26
CA LEU A 201 12.68 -0.14 6.12
C LEU A 201 12.65 -0.56 7.60
N ILE A 202 12.47 -1.85 7.89
CA ILE A 202 12.35 -2.33 9.28
C ILE A 202 13.65 -2.04 10.07
N PRO A 203 14.85 -2.45 9.60
CA PRO A 203 16.08 -2.15 10.32
C PRO A 203 16.32 -0.64 10.46
N MET A 204 16.02 0.15 9.42
CA MET A 204 16.14 1.61 9.47
C MET A 204 15.32 2.20 10.62
N ILE A 205 14.03 1.85 10.71
CA ILE A 205 13.15 2.38 11.75
C ILE A 205 13.52 1.82 13.13
N LYS A 206 13.91 0.54 13.24
CA LYS A 206 14.39 -0.04 14.51
C LYS A 206 15.60 0.70 15.05
N SER A 207 16.64 0.87 14.24
CA SER A 207 17.86 1.59 14.63
C SER A 207 17.57 3.02 15.06
N GLU A 208 16.63 3.67 14.38
CA GLU A 208 16.22 5.01 14.72
C GLU A 208 15.43 5.08 16.05
N ASN A 209 14.56 4.11 16.33
CA ASN A 209 13.87 4.03 17.62
C ASN A 209 14.87 3.78 18.77
N ILE A 210 15.87 2.91 18.55
CA ILE A 210 16.95 2.65 19.52
C ILE A 210 17.76 3.93 19.77
N ARG A 211 18.16 4.65 18.71
CA ARG A 211 18.89 5.92 18.82
C ARG A 211 18.10 6.93 19.66
N ARG A 212 16.80 7.08 19.41
CA ARG A 212 15.95 8.01 20.18
C ARG A 212 15.82 7.58 21.64
N GLN A 213 15.67 6.29 21.93
CA GLN A 213 15.66 5.81 23.32
C GLN A 213 16.97 6.13 24.03
N ALA A 214 18.12 5.92 23.38
CA ALA A 214 19.42 6.27 23.94
C ALA A 214 19.58 7.77 24.21
N GLU A 215 19.05 8.64 23.34
CA GLU A 215 19.04 10.09 23.56
C GLU A 215 18.18 10.48 24.75
N VAL A 216 16.97 9.93 24.85
CA VAL A 216 16.08 10.16 26.00
C VAL A 216 16.72 9.68 27.30
N ASN A 217 17.33 8.50 27.31
CA ASN A 217 18.04 7.97 28.47
C ASN A 217 19.23 8.86 28.88
N LYS A 218 19.87 9.57 27.95
CA LYS A 218 21.03 10.43 28.24
C LYS A 218 20.63 11.86 28.63
N ALA A 219 19.65 12.43 27.93
CA ALA A 219 19.35 13.86 27.98
C ALA A 219 17.97 14.18 28.58
N GLY A 220 17.10 13.18 28.76
CA GLY A 220 15.71 13.36 29.18
C GLY A 220 14.77 13.73 28.03
N SER A 221 15.30 13.90 26.82
CA SER A 221 14.56 14.17 25.59
C SER A 221 15.33 13.64 24.37
N ALA A 222 14.61 13.35 23.29
CA ALA A 222 15.19 12.97 22.00
C ALA A 222 14.80 13.97 20.93
N GLU A 223 15.65 14.04 19.91
CA GLU A 223 15.28 14.73 18.69
C GLU A 223 14.15 14.00 17.95
N LEU A 224 13.51 14.71 17.03
CA LEU A 224 12.55 14.12 16.11
C LEU A 224 13.20 12.98 15.32
N ARG A 225 12.35 12.05 14.86
CA ARG A 225 12.81 10.90 14.07
C ARG A 225 13.59 11.35 12.84
N LYS A 226 14.79 10.83 12.62
CA LYS A 226 15.62 11.11 11.45
C LYS A 226 15.48 9.97 10.45
N ILE A 227 14.70 10.21 9.40
CA ILE A 227 14.54 9.25 8.29
C ILE A 227 15.43 9.67 7.14
N ASP A 228 16.25 8.74 6.64
CA ASP A 228 17.01 8.93 5.42
C ASP A 228 16.09 8.77 4.19
N TYR A 229 15.56 9.90 3.71
CA TYR A 229 14.73 9.94 2.51
C TYR A 229 15.48 9.65 1.21
N SER A 230 16.82 9.61 1.23
CA SER A 230 17.62 9.21 0.07
C SER A 230 17.77 7.69 -0.03
N HIS A 231 17.55 6.98 1.08
CA HIS A 231 17.66 5.53 1.16
C HIS A 231 16.74 4.83 0.15
N PRO A 232 17.21 3.80 -0.60
CA PRO A 232 16.42 3.14 -1.65
C PRO A 232 15.05 2.64 -1.20
N GLY A 233 14.92 2.12 0.03
CA GLY A 233 13.63 1.69 0.58
C GLY A 233 12.58 2.81 0.74
N VAL A 234 13.00 4.09 0.74
CA VAL A 234 12.13 5.26 0.82
C VAL A 234 12.07 5.99 -0.52
N SER A 235 13.22 6.18 -1.16
CA SER A 235 13.36 6.95 -2.40
C SER A 235 12.93 6.18 -3.62
N ASP A 236 12.99 4.84 -3.62
CA ASP A 236 12.54 3.99 -4.71
C ASP A 236 11.96 2.64 -4.25
N PRO A 237 10.83 2.66 -3.51
CA PRO A 237 10.22 1.46 -2.96
C PRO A 237 9.57 0.59 -4.05
N GLU A 238 9.66 -0.72 -3.85
CA GLU A 238 8.83 -1.70 -4.54
C GLU A 238 7.57 -2.00 -3.71
N PHE A 239 6.45 -2.21 -4.38
CA PHE A 239 5.16 -2.50 -3.77
C PHE A 239 4.65 -3.89 -4.18
N GLN A 240 3.75 -4.42 -3.37
CA GLN A 240 3.10 -5.70 -3.60
C GLN A 240 1.60 -5.56 -3.30
N LEU A 241 0.77 -6.10 -4.21
CA LEU A 241 -0.66 -6.24 -4.00
C LEU A 241 -0.93 -7.55 -3.26
N VAL A 242 -1.60 -7.44 -2.12
CA VAL A 242 -2.04 -8.57 -1.29
C VAL A 242 -3.54 -8.71 -1.42
N ALA A 243 -4.00 -9.81 -1.99
CA ALA A 243 -5.40 -10.16 -2.01
C ALA A 243 -5.74 -10.97 -0.76
N MET A 244 -6.39 -10.35 0.22
CA MET A 244 -6.85 -11.01 1.45
C MET A 244 -8.04 -11.94 1.16
N HIS A 245 -8.82 -11.61 0.13
CA HIS A 245 -9.93 -12.43 -0.36
C HIS A 245 -9.84 -12.58 -1.89
N PRO A 246 -8.89 -13.38 -2.42
CA PRO A 246 -8.58 -13.44 -3.85
C PRO A 246 -9.79 -13.77 -4.72
N HIS A 247 -10.62 -14.75 -4.33
CA HIS A 247 -11.81 -15.15 -5.07
C HIS A 247 -13.01 -14.18 -4.94
N HIS A 248 -13.00 -13.27 -3.95
CA HIS A 248 -13.98 -12.18 -3.89
C HIS A 248 -13.50 -10.96 -4.68
N PHE A 249 -12.19 -10.71 -4.69
CA PHE A 249 -11.57 -9.68 -5.52
C PHE A 249 -11.70 -9.99 -7.02
N LEU A 250 -11.36 -11.22 -7.41
CA LEU A 250 -11.47 -11.72 -8.78
C LEU A 250 -12.36 -12.97 -8.81
N PRO A 251 -13.69 -12.80 -8.84
CA PRO A 251 -14.61 -13.93 -8.95
C PRO A 251 -14.42 -14.66 -10.30
N ARG A 252 -14.95 -15.88 -10.39
CA ARG A 252 -14.73 -16.76 -11.55
C ARG A 252 -15.03 -16.07 -12.88
N GLY A 253 -14.04 -16.07 -13.77
CA GLY A 253 -14.11 -15.43 -15.09
C GLY A 253 -13.70 -13.96 -15.12
N CYS A 254 -13.51 -13.32 -13.96
CA CYS A 254 -12.89 -12.01 -13.86
C CYS A 254 -11.37 -12.11 -13.86
N GLN A 255 -10.72 -11.09 -14.40
CA GLN A 255 -9.28 -10.99 -14.51
C GLN A 255 -8.81 -9.58 -14.17
N LEU A 256 -7.63 -9.48 -13.56
CA LEU A 256 -6.90 -8.25 -13.35
C LEU A 256 -5.91 -8.08 -14.51
N SER A 257 -6.12 -7.06 -15.34
CA SER A 257 -5.16 -6.72 -16.40
C SER A 257 -4.17 -5.68 -15.90
N ILE A 258 -2.88 -5.93 -16.10
CA ILE A 258 -1.81 -4.97 -15.82
C ILE A 258 -1.14 -4.58 -17.14
N PHE A 259 -1.11 -3.29 -17.39
CA PHE A 259 -0.47 -2.69 -18.55
C PHE A 259 1.02 -2.51 -18.29
N ASP A 260 1.88 -2.97 -19.20
CA ASP A 260 3.28 -2.59 -19.22
C ASP A 260 3.49 -1.45 -20.22
N PRO A 261 3.79 -0.22 -19.77
CA PRO A 261 4.00 0.92 -20.66
C PRO A 261 5.27 0.78 -21.52
N LYS A 262 6.25 -0.05 -21.14
CA LYS A 262 7.50 -0.24 -21.89
C LYS A 262 7.26 -1.08 -23.14
N THR A 263 6.55 -2.20 -22.98
CA THR A 263 6.24 -3.13 -24.07
C THR A 263 4.90 -2.83 -24.76
N GLN A 264 4.06 -1.99 -24.14
CA GLN A 264 2.69 -1.70 -24.56
C GLN A 264 1.79 -2.95 -24.60
N THR A 265 2.00 -3.89 -23.68
CA THR A 265 1.23 -5.13 -23.59
C THR A 265 0.44 -5.23 -22.29
N TYR A 266 -0.63 -6.03 -22.29
CA TYR A 266 -1.36 -6.39 -21.09
C TYR A 266 -0.99 -7.80 -20.65
N THR A 267 -0.75 -7.97 -19.35
CA THR A 267 -0.69 -9.28 -18.71
C THR A 267 -1.93 -9.44 -17.84
N THR A 268 -2.64 -10.55 -17.99
CA THR A 268 -3.88 -10.84 -17.26
C THR A 268 -3.59 -11.78 -16.11
N TYR A 269 -4.18 -11.49 -14.96
CA TYR A 269 -4.06 -12.29 -13.75
C TYR A 269 -5.45 -12.70 -13.22
N VAL A 270 -5.53 -13.85 -12.60
CA VAL A 270 -6.74 -14.43 -12.00
C VAL A 270 -6.46 -14.88 -10.58
N ALA A 271 -7.52 -15.07 -9.79
CA ALA A 271 -7.41 -15.77 -8.51
C ALA A 271 -7.16 -17.26 -8.77
N ALA A 272 -6.01 -17.76 -8.31
CA ALA A 272 -5.64 -19.15 -8.42
C ALA A 272 -6.15 -19.97 -7.22
N THR A 273 -6.15 -21.29 -7.39
CA THR A 273 -6.61 -22.25 -6.38
C THR A 273 -5.79 -22.26 -5.11
N ASP A 274 -4.54 -21.79 -5.17
CA ASP A 274 -3.61 -21.70 -4.05
C ASP A 274 -3.69 -20.36 -3.30
N GLY A 275 -4.73 -19.56 -3.53
CA GLY A 275 -4.94 -18.28 -2.85
C GLY A 275 -4.08 -17.12 -3.36
N HIS A 276 -3.26 -17.32 -4.40
CA HIS A 276 -2.49 -16.25 -5.03
C HIS A 276 -3.20 -15.63 -6.23
N ILE A 277 -2.75 -14.44 -6.62
CA ILE A 277 -3.07 -13.85 -7.92
C ILE A 277 -1.99 -14.27 -8.92
N ARG A 278 -2.37 -14.95 -10.01
CA ARG A 278 -1.46 -15.60 -10.98
C ARG A 278 -1.93 -15.40 -12.42
N GLU A 279 -1.05 -15.59 -13.40
CA GLU A 279 -1.42 -15.46 -14.83
C GLU A 279 -2.45 -16.50 -15.31
N SER A 280 -2.51 -17.67 -14.66
CA SER A 280 -3.54 -18.70 -14.84
C SER A 280 -4.07 -19.22 -13.49
N VAL A 281 -5.11 -20.05 -13.52
CA VAL A 281 -5.68 -20.69 -12.32
C VAL A 281 -4.75 -21.73 -11.69
N ASP A 282 -3.71 -22.13 -12.42
CA ASP A 282 -2.79 -23.18 -12.02
C ASP A 282 -1.76 -22.64 -11.01
N SER A 283 -1.47 -23.43 -9.98
CA SER A 283 -0.54 -23.05 -8.91
C SER A 283 0.93 -22.89 -9.35
N TRP A 284 1.29 -23.40 -10.54
CA TRP A 284 2.62 -23.27 -11.13
C TRP A 284 2.75 -22.05 -12.06
N SER A 285 1.64 -21.41 -12.42
CA SER A 285 1.66 -20.20 -13.25
C SER A 285 2.35 -19.05 -12.52
N PRO A 286 3.07 -18.13 -13.21
CA PRO A 286 3.69 -16.97 -12.58
C PRO A 286 2.70 -16.19 -11.70
N ARG A 287 3.18 -15.75 -10.54
CA ARG A 287 2.44 -14.88 -9.63
C ARG A 287 2.48 -13.45 -10.13
N LEU A 288 1.50 -12.66 -9.70
CA LEU A 288 1.56 -11.20 -9.80
C LEU A 288 2.87 -10.70 -9.15
N PRO A 289 3.81 -10.13 -9.92
CA PRO A 289 5.08 -9.69 -9.36
C PRO A 289 4.90 -8.42 -8.53
N CYS A 290 5.92 -8.11 -7.72
CA CYS A 290 6.08 -6.78 -7.15
C CYS A 290 6.16 -5.73 -8.27
N PHE A 291 5.80 -4.49 -7.95
CA PHE A 291 5.81 -3.40 -8.91
C PHE A 291 6.31 -2.11 -8.29
N GLU A 292 7.01 -1.32 -9.11
CA GLU A 292 7.40 0.04 -8.78
C GLU A 292 6.22 1.00 -8.97
N ARG A 293 6.27 2.14 -8.28
CA ARG A 293 5.35 3.27 -8.50
C ARG A 293 5.45 3.85 -9.91
N ASN A 294 4.31 4.27 -10.47
CA ASN A 294 4.24 4.92 -11.79
C ASN A 294 4.38 6.45 -11.77
N ASP A 295 4.33 7.04 -10.57
CA ASP A 295 4.38 8.50 -10.35
C ASP A 295 5.81 9.07 -10.33
N LYS A 296 6.84 8.25 -10.62
CA LYS A 296 8.24 8.71 -10.74
C LYS A 296 8.40 9.89 -11.70
N ASN A 297 7.55 9.96 -12.71
CA ASN A 297 7.56 10.99 -13.74
C ASN A 297 6.63 12.18 -13.44
N ARG A 298 6.04 12.30 -12.24
CA ARG A 298 5.33 13.53 -11.89
C ARG A 298 6.31 14.69 -12.00
N PRO A 299 6.00 15.73 -12.79
CA PRO A 299 6.87 16.88 -12.93
C PRO A 299 7.00 17.57 -11.57
N SER A 300 8.02 17.21 -10.81
CA SER A 300 8.28 17.80 -9.51
C SER A 300 8.64 19.26 -9.72
N LYS A 301 7.71 20.18 -9.45
CA LYS A 301 8.08 21.58 -9.28
C LYS A 301 8.88 21.66 -7.99
N LYS A 302 10.21 21.67 -8.11
CA LYS A 302 11.18 22.03 -7.06
C LYS A 302 11.24 21.12 -5.82
N TYR A 303 10.24 20.28 -5.55
CA TYR A 303 10.18 19.36 -4.41
C TYR A 303 9.89 17.94 -4.89
N SER A 304 10.83 17.03 -4.64
CA SER A 304 10.86 15.60 -5.03
C SER A 304 9.77 14.74 -4.36
N LEU A 305 8.67 15.34 -3.90
CA LEU A 305 7.76 14.76 -2.90
C LEU A 305 6.32 14.61 -3.40
N MET A 306 6.16 14.61 -4.72
CA MET A 306 4.89 14.38 -5.39
C MET A 306 4.54 12.89 -5.51
N GLN A 307 5.36 12.01 -4.93
CA GLN A 307 5.23 10.57 -5.04
C GLN A 307 4.56 9.97 -3.80
N ALA A 308 3.87 8.85 -3.97
CA ALA A 308 3.28 8.09 -2.88
C ALA A 308 4.31 7.79 -1.78
N ASN A 309 4.02 8.19 -0.54
CA ASN A 309 4.87 7.92 0.60
C ASN A 309 4.72 6.45 1.01
N VAL A 310 5.81 5.69 0.97
CA VAL A 310 5.82 4.27 1.33
C VAL A 310 5.28 3.99 2.74
N PHE A 311 5.55 4.89 3.71
CA PHE A 311 5.03 4.73 5.06
C PHE A 311 3.51 4.90 5.12
N PHE A 312 2.92 5.75 4.28
CA PHE A 312 1.47 5.90 4.21
C PHE A 312 0.82 4.67 3.57
N VAL A 313 1.46 4.09 2.56
CA VAL A 313 1.03 2.81 1.98
C VAL A 313 1.08 1.69 3.04
N VAL A 314 2.16 1.61 3.81
CA VAL A 314 2.32 0.64 4.92
C VAL A 314 1.25 0.82 6.00
N LEU A 315 1.01 2.04 6.47
CA LEU A 315 -0.02 2.34 7.47
C LEU A 315 -1.43 2.02 6.94
N GLY A 316 -1.71 2.36 5.68
CA GLY A 316 -2.97 2.04 5.01
C GLY A 316 -3.21 0.53 4.88
N ALA A 317 -2.14 -0.25 4.66
CA ALA A 317 -2.18 -1.71 4.62
C ALA A 317 -2.33 -2.34 6.01
N ASP A 318 -1.63 -1.84 7.03
CA ASP A 318 -1.74 -2.32 8.42
C ASP A 318 -3.19 -2.27 8.92
N ILE A 319 -3.91 -1.17 8.66
CA ILE A 319 -5.34 -1.03 9.01
C ILE A 319 -6.16 -2.18 8.40
N LYS A 320 -5.87 -2.56 7.16
CA LYS A 320 -6.59 -3.61 6.43
C LYS A 320 -6.19 -5.00 6.93
N PHE A 321 -4.90 -5.24 7.19
CA PHE A 321 -4.40 -6.50 7.70
C PHE A 321 -4.90 -6.80 9.12
N ARG A 322 -4.93 -5.80 10.02
CA ARG A 322 -5.53 -5.95 11.35
C ARG A 322 -7.01 -6.32 11.28
N ARG A 323 -7.75 -5.71 10.36
CA ARG A 323 -9.16 -6.08 10.11
C ARG A 323 -9.25 -7.52 9.65
N TYR A 324 -8.44 -7.94 8.69
CA TYR A 324 -8.42 -9.32 8.20
C TYR A 324 -8.12 -10.32 9.33
N PHE A 325 -7.07 -10.11 10.12
CA PHE A 325 -6.73 -11.02 11.23
C PHE A 325 -7.83 -11.07 12.28
N LYS A 326 -8.45 -9.93 12.64
CA LYS A 326 -9.61 -9.92 13.54
C LYS A 326 -10.79 -10.72 12.98
N TRP A 327 -11.05 -10.64 11.68
CA TRP A 327 -12.08 -11.44 11.02
C TRP A 327 -11.69 -12.93 11.00
N ALA A 328 -10.45 -13.27 10.69
CA ALA A 328 -9.96 -14.65 10.63
C ALA A 328 -10.03 -15.32 12.01
N ASP A 329 -9.62 -14.63 13.07
CA ASP A 329 -9.70 -15.10 14.45
C ASP A 329 -11.16 -15.36 14.89
N ALA A 330 -12.09 -14.51 14.43
CA ALA A 330 -13.52 -14.68 14.69
C ALA A 330 -14.17 -15.77 13.82
N ASN A 331 -13.52 -16.20 12.73
CA ASN A 331 -14.06 -17.16 11.75
C ASN A 331 -13.05 -18.27 11.42
N PRO A 332 -12.58 -19.05 12.42
CA PRO A 332 -11.51 -20.05 12.22
C PRO A 332 -11.92 -21.20 11.29
N ALA A 333 -13.22 -21.43 11.10
CA ALA A 333 -13.76 -22.42 10.18
C ALA A 333 -13.81 -21.96 8.71
N SER A 334 -13.42 -20.71 8.41
CA SER A 334 -13.34 -20.24 7.04
C SER A 334 -12.25 -21.02 6.29
N GLU A 335 -12.63 -21.65 5.17
CA GLU A 335 -11.69 -22.39 4.30
C GLU A 335 -10.62 -21.50 3.66
N GLN A 336 -10.75 -20.18 3.74
CA GLN A 336 -9.87 -19.23 3.10
C GLN A 336 -8.64 -18.91 3.97
N GLN A 337 -7.78 -19.91 4.19
CA GLN A 337 -6.44 -19.66 4.73
C GLN A 337 -5.56 -19.06 3.64
N LEU A 338 -4.97 -17.89 3.93
CA LEU A 338 -4.00 -17.28 3.05
C LEU A 338 -2.69 -18.09 3.05
N PRO A 339 -1.94 -18.09 1.94
CA PRO A 339 -0.62 -18.70 1.88
C PRO A 339 0.33 -18.13 2.92
N GLU A 340 1.22 -18.97 3.46
CA GLU A 340 2.13 -18.61 4.56
C GLU A 340 3.04 -17.44 4.21
N ASP A 341 3.51 -17.36 2.96
CA ASP A 341 4.35 -16.26 2.50
C ASP A 341 3.58 -14.93 2.43
N VAL A 342 2.29 -14.96 2.11
CA VAL A 342 1.40 -13.79 2.17
C VAL A 342 1.16 -13.37 3.62
N VAL A 343 0.89 -14.32 4.52
CA VAL A 343 0.72 -14.05 5.96
C VAL A 343 2.00 -13.47 6.56
N THR A 344 3.16 -14.00 6.19
CA THR A 344 4.47 -13.50 6.59
C THR A 344 4.63 -12.05 6.15
N LEU A 345 4.36 -11.73 4.88
CA LEU A 345 4.42 -10.35 4.37
C LEU A 345 3.51 -9.42 5.17
N MET A 346 2.26 -9.82 5.42
CA MET A 346 1.31 -9.05 6.22
C MET A 346 1.84 -8.75 7.63
N ARG A 347 2.39 -9.76 8.31
CA ARG A 347 2.98 -9.62 9.64
C ARG A 347 4.18 -8.66 9.64
N ARG A 348 5.03 -8.72 8.62
CA ARG A 348 6.18 -7.80 8.47
C ARG A 348 5.73 -6.37 8.21
N THR A 349 4.69 -6.15 7.41
CA THR A 349 4.09 -4.83 7.24
C THR A 349 3.55 -4.30 8.58
N MET A 350 2.86 -5.15 9.35
CA MET A 350 2.34 -4.78 10.67
C MET A 350 3.46 -4.51 11.69
N GLU A 351 4.58 -5.23 11.62
CA GLU A 351 5.79 -4.96 12.41
C GLU A 351 6.33 -3.56 12.12
N LEU A 352 6.51 -3.21 10.83
CA LEU A 352 6.93 -1.87 10.46
C LEU A 352 5.95 -0.81 10.97
N ALA A 353 4.64 -1.03 10.79
CA ALA A 353 3.63 -0.11 11.31
C ALA A 353 3.71 0.04 12.84
N ALA A 354 3.90 -1.05 13.59
CA ALA A 354 4.07 -1.00 15.03
C ALA A 354 5.30 -0.17 15.46
N LEU A 355 6.42 -0.30 14.74
CA LEU A 355 7.62 0.52 14.95
C LEU A 355 7.40 2.00 14.62
N LEU A 356 6.53 2.31 13.65
CA LEU A 356 6.10 3.68 13.36
C LEU A 356 5.20 4.23 14.47
N TYR A 357 4.28 3.42 15.00
CA TYR A 357 3.38 3.80 16.08
C TYR A 357 4.03 3.84 17.47
N GLN A 358 5.27 3.37 17.61
CA GLN A 358 5.99 3.43 18.87
C GLN A 358 5.99 4.88 19.39
N ARG A 359 5.41 5.06 20.59
CA ARG A 359 5.29 6.36 21.27
C ARG A 359 6.66 6.99 21.47
N ASP A 360 6.66 8.29 21.76
CA ASP A 360 7.88 8.96 22.14
C ASP A 360 8.56 8.23 23.30
N PRO A 361 9.88 7.96 23.18
CA PRO A 361 10.60 7.24 24.20
C PRO A 361 10.56 8.02 25.52
N VAL A 362 10.46 7.29 26.63
CA VAL A 362 10.48 7.83 27.99
C VAL A 362 11.80 7.38 28.63
N PRO A 363 12.47 8.21 29.46
CA PRO A 363 13.71 7.79 30.09
C PRO A 363 13.49 6.56 30.95
N GLU A 364 14.35 5.56 30.78
CA GLU A 364 14.30 4.34 31.58
C GLU A 364 14.71 4.63 33.03
N ASP A 365 14.11 3.90 33.97
CA ASP A 365 14.42 4.03 35.39
C ASP A 365 15.93 3.87 35.63
N GLY A 366 16.52 4.85 36.33
CA GLY A 366 17.96 4.88 36.62
C GLY A 366 18.82 5.51 35.53
N SER A 367 18.26 5.92 34.38
CA SER A 367 18.99 6.67 33.35
C SER A 367 19.30 8.11 33.76
N ASP A 368 20.31 8.73 33.14
CA ASP A 368 20.66 10.15 33.36
C ASP A 368 19.49 11.08 33.02
N GLY A 369 18.74 10.75 31.97
CA GLY A 369 17.55 11.46 31.54
C GLY A 369 16.44 11.38 32.58
N PHE A 370 16.25 10.23 33.21
CA PHE A 370 15.27 10.05 34.29
C PHE A 370 15.61 10.96 35.48
N ASN A 371 16.88 11.01 35.89
CA ASN A 371 17.34 11.84 37.00
C ASN A 371 17.25 13.35 36.72
N ARG A 372 17.16 13.75 35.45
CA ARG A 372 17.03 15.14 35.02
C ARG A 372 15.58 15.60 34.90
N LEU A 373 14.61 14.70 34.83
CA LEU A 373 13.21 15.08 34.78
C LEU A 373 12.80 15.68 36.13
N PRO A 374 12.17 16.85 36.17
CA PRO A 374 11.56 17.33 37.39
C PRO A 374 10.51 16.31 37.83
N TYR A 375 10.57 15.88 39.10
CA TYR A 375 9.72 14.84 39.72
C TYR A 375 8.20 14.97 39.46
N TYR A 376 7.74 16.13 38.97
CA TYR A 376 6.35 16.42 38.64
C TYR A 376 5.89 15.97 37.24
N ALA A 377 6.80 15.68 36.30
CA ALA A 377 6.43 15.33 34.92
C ALA A 377 6.06 13.85 34.71
N ILE A 378 6.25 12.99 35.71
CA ILE A 378 6.11 11.53 35.58
C ILE A 378 4.64 11.08 35.71
N TYR A 379 3.75 11.91 36.26
CA TYR A 379 2.38 11.50 36.61
C TYR A 379 1.27 11.97 35.65
N GLU A 380 1.54 12.84 34.67
CA GLU A 380 0.49 13.36 33.77
C GLU A 380 0.19 12.47 32.54
N ASN A 381 0.96 11.41 32.29
CA ASN A 381 0.78 10.56 31.09
C ASN A 381 0.09 9.21 31.36
N CYS A 382 -0.47 8.99 32.56
CA CYS A 382 -1.19 7.76 32.93
C CYS A 382 -2.72 7.87 32.86
N GLU A 383 -3.29 8.63 31.92
CA GLU A 383 -4.70 8.45 31.56
C GLU A 383 -4.83 7.32 30.52
N GLU A 384 -4.90 6.09 31.01
CA GLU A 384 -5.25 4.87 30.24
C GLU A 384 -6.74 4.80 29.85
N SER A 385 -7.55 5.84 30.06
CA SER A 385 -9.02 5.71 30.04
C SER A 385 -9.78 6.23 28.81
N GLU A 386 -9.13 6.59 27.69
CA GLU A 386 -9.86 7.09 26.50
C GLU A 386 -9.46 6.46 25.16
N PHE A 387 -9.51 5.12 25.05
CA PHE A 387 -9.43 4.44 23.76
C PHE A 387 -10.49 3.35 23.56
#